data_AF-A0A2M6XS09-F1
#
_entry.id   AF-A0A2M6XS09-F1
#
_cell.length_a   1.000
_cell.length_b   1.000
_cell.length_c   1.000
_cell.angle_alpha   90.00
_cell.angle_beta   90.00
_cell.angle_gamma   90.00
#
_symmetry.space_group_name_H-M   'P 1'
#
loop_
_entity.id
_entity.type
_entity.pdbx_description
1 polymer ?
#
loop_
_entity_poly.entity_id
_entity_poly.type
_entity_poly.pdbx_seq_one_letter_code
_entity_poly.pdbx_strand_id
1 'polypeptide(L)'
;MNISAQIVSYLLKNPPQIEADILRAKRKFCKTSKIKNVPSNSELLKKYRKQTKKNEPLANLLRKRSVRTMSGIAPIAVLTKPHPCPGSCAYCPKEKNMPTSYLSNEPAVMRAILCEFNPYKQVQMRLRALQNNGHATDKIELIVMGGTWSSLPDNYQLWYVSECFRGTSDFPETKNNKQLTSTIRRSQPKNKNLFKKELIKEQKRNEKAKNRIIGLTLETRPDCISIKELQKMRALGATRIEIGIQHLDNKILKLNKRGHTVQQTIKATGLMRQFGFKITYHIMLNLPGATQAKDFA
;
A
#
# COMPACT_ATOMS: atom_id res chain seq x y z
N MET A 1 -16.07 -34.61 -0.45
CA MET A 1 -14.61 -34.67 -0.72
C MET A 1 -14.08 -33.29 -1.10
N ASN A 2 -12.90 -32.89 -0.62
CA ASN A 2 -12.32 -31.58 -0.96
C ASN A 2 -11.51 -31.68 -2.27
N ILE A 3 -12.13 -31.34 -3.40
CA ILE A 3 -11.51 -31.41 -4.74
C ILE A 3 -10.18 -30.67 -4.81
N SER A 4 -10.07 -29.51 -4.16
CA SER A 4 -8.81 -28.74 -4.16
C SER A 4 -7.65 -29.52 -3.55
N ALA A 5 -7.90 -30.38 -2.56
CA ALA A 5 -6.86 -31.25 -2.00
C ALA A 5 -6.46 -32.36 -2.99
N GLN A 6 -7.42 -32.96 -3.70
CA GLN A 6 -7.16 -34.00 -4.70
C GLN A 6 -6.36 -33.46 -5.89
N ILE A 7 -6.72 -32.27 -6.39
CA ILE A 7 -5.98 -31.58 -7.46
C ILE A 7 -4.54 -31.32 -7.01
N VAL A 8 -4.32 -30.81 -5.80
CA VAL A 8 -2.98 -30.57 -5.27
C VAL A 8 -2.17 -31.85 -5.17
N SER A 9 -2.75 -32.92 -4.62
CA SER A 9 -2.06 -34.22 -4.54
C SER A 9 -1.71 -34.78 -5.93
N TYR A 10 -2.57 -34.57 -6.92
CA TYR A 10 -2.29 -34.95 -8.31
C TYR A 10 -1.14 -34.13 -8.90
N LEU A 11 -1.14 -32.80 -8.71
CA LEU A 11 -0.09 -31.90 -9.19
C LEU A 11 1.25 -32.10 -8.48
N LEU A 12 1.25 -32.59 -7.24
CA LEU A 12 2.48 -32.98 -6.55
C LEU A 12 3.11 -34.26 -7.12
N LYS A 13 2.28 -35.19 -7.62
CA LYS A 13 2.75 -36.41 -8.30
C LYS A 13 3.10 -36.16 -9.77
N ASN A 14 2.41 -35.22 -10.41
CA ASN A 14 2.58 -34.84 -11.81
C ASN A 14 2.89 -33.34 -11.88
N PRO A 15 4.14 -32.95 -11.61
CA PRO A 15 4.52 -31.54 -11.50
C PRO A 15 4.23 -30.80 -12.81
N PRO A 16 3.41 -29.72 -12.77
CA PRO A 16 3.12 -28.93 -13.96
C PRO A 16 4.35 -28.13 -14.40
N GLN A 17 4.48 -27.89 -15.70
CA GLN A 17 5.53 -27.06 -16.28
C GLN A 17 5.00 -25.65 -16.58
N ILE A 18 3.73 -25.54 -16.98
CA ILE A 18 3.09 -24.27 -17.35
C ILE A 18 1.74 -24.08 -16.65
N GLU A 19 1.25 -22.85 -16.56
CA GLU A 19 -0.06 -22.56 -15.93
C GLU A 19 -1.22 -23.32 -16.59
N ALA A 20 -1.12 -23.61 -17.89
CA ALA A 20 -2.12 -24.38 -18.63
C ALA A 20 -2.28 -25.82 -18.08
N ASP A 21 -1.22 -26.42 -17.53
CA ASP A 21 -1.26 -27.76 -16.93
C ASP A 21 -2.15 -27.77 -15.69
N ILE A 22 -2.07 -26.71 -14.88
CA ILE A 22 -2.91 -26.54 -13.70
C ILE A 22 -4.37 -26.40 -14.12
N LEU A 23 -4.64 -25.66 -15.19
CA LEU A 23 -5.99 -25.51 -15.72
C LEU A 23 -6.55 -26.84 -16.25
N ARG A 24 -5.73 -27.63 -16.95
CA ARG A 24 -6.09 -28.98 -17.41
C ARG A 24 -6.43 -29.90 -16.24
N ALA A 25 -5.59 -29.91 -15.21
CA ALA A 25 -5.85 -30.69 -13.99
C ALA A 25 -7.17 -30.28 -13.32
N LYS A 26 -7.41 -28.97 -13.15
CA LYS A 26 -8.68 -28.47 -12.59
C LYS A 26 -9.90 -28.94 -13.38
N ARG A 27 -9.88 -28.78 -14.70
CA ARG A 27 -10.98 -29.21 -15.59
C ARG A 27 -11.24 -30.70 -15.49
N LYS A 28 -10.17 -31.52 -15.48
CA LYS A 28 -10.26 -32.98 -15.32
C LYS A 28 -11.01 -33.36 -14.05
N PHE A 29 -10.57 -32.86 -12.89
CA PHE A 29 -11.20 -33.19 -11.61
C PHE A 29 -12.62 -32.62 -11.46
N CYS A 30 -12.89 -31.42 -11.98
CA CYS A 30 -14.26 -30.87 -11.98
C CYS A 30 -15.22 -31.72 -12.83
N LYS A 31 -14.78 -32.22 -14.00
CA LYS A 31 -15.57 -33.10 -14.87
C LYS A 31 -15.88 -34.43 -14.18
N THR A 32 -14.87 -35.08 -13.58
CA THR A 32 -15.04 -36.35 -12.88
C THR A 32 -15.95 -36.24 -11.65
N SER A 33 -15.89 -35.11 -10.93
CA SER A 33 -16.67 -34.90 -9.71
C SER A 33 -18.00 -34.14 -9.93
N LYS A 34 -18.41 -33.89 -11.17
CA LYS A 34 -19.64 -33.15 -11.54
C LYS A 34 -19.80 -31.78 -10.84
N ILE A 35 -18.70 -31.08 -10.57
CA ILE A 35 -18.75 -29.75 -9.93
C ILE A 35 -18.69 -28.65 -10.98
N LYS A 36 -19.67 -27.72 -10.93
CA LYS A 36 -19.76 -26.57 -11.83
C LYS A 36 -18.67 -25.51 -11.60
N ASN A 37 -18.28 -25.29 -10.34
CA ASN A 37 -17.32 -24.24 -9.99
C ASN A 37 -15.89 -24.75 -9.96
N VAL A 38 -15.04 -24.17 -10.82
CA VAL A 38 -13.62 -24.48 -10.89
C VAL A 38 -12.88 -23.82 -9.71
N PRO A 39 -12.12 -24.58 -8.90
CA PRO A 39 -11.40 -24.00 -7.77
C PRO A 39 -10.32 -23.00 -8.22
N SER A 40 -10.19 -21.92 -7.48
CA SER A 40 -9.21 -20.85 -7.71
C SER A 40 -7.79 -21.28 -7.33
N ASN A 41 -6.77 -20.62 -7.89
CA ASN A 41 -5.36 -20.89 -7.51
C ASN A 41 -5.12 -20.62 -6.02
N SER A 42 -5.81 -19.65 -5.42
CA SER A 42 -5.72 -19.34 -3.98
C SER A 42 -6.21 -20.51 -3.11
N GLU A 43 -7.31 -21.16 -3.51
CA GLU A 43 -7.83 -22.34 -2.82
C GLU A 43 -6.90 -23.54 -2.94
N LEU A 44 -6.32 -23.76 -4.13
CA LEU A 44 -5.29 -24.79 -4.33
C LEU A 44 -4.06 -24.48 -3.47
N LEU A 45 -3.58 -23.23 -3.47
CA LEU A 45 -2.41 -22.82 -2.70
C LEU A 45 -2.62 -23.01 -1.18
N LYS A 46 -3.82 -22.70 -0.67
CA LYS A 46 -4.19 -22.94 0.74
C LYS A 46 -4.11 -24.42 1.11
N LYS A 47 -4.45 -25.32 0.19
CA LYS A 47 -4.33 -26.77 0.39
C LYS A 47 -2.89 -27.26 0.23
N TYR A 48 -2.18 -26.76 -0.77
CA TYR A 48 -0.76 -27.02 -1.00
C TYR A 48 0.09 -26.67 0.22
N ARG A 49 -0.15 -25.53 0.88
CA ARG A 49 0.57 -25.13 2.10
C ARG A 49 0.40 -26.09 3.29
N LYS A 50 -0.64 -26.93 3.29
CA LYS A 50 -0.88 -27.94 4.33
C LYS A 50 -0.21 -29.29 4.03
N GLN A 51 0.35 -29.46 2.84
CA GLN A 51 1.04 -30.69 2.45
C GLN A 51 2.44 -30.74 3.05
N THR A 52 2.90 -31.94 3.39
CA THR A 52 4.24 -32.19 3.95
C THR A 52 5.32 -32.11 2.86
N LYS A 53 5.04 -32.59 1.65
CA LYS A 53 5.92 -32.46 0.49
C LYS A 53 5.77 -31.09 -0.17
N LYS A 54 6.85 -30.31 -0.20
CA LYS A 54 6.93 -29.04 -0.91
C LYS A 54 7.58 -29.21 -2.28
N ASN A 55 6.99 -28.57 -3.29
CA ASN A 55 7.49 -28.45 -4.65
C ASN A 55 7.46 -26.97 -5.04
N GLU A 56 8.61 -26.31 -5.00
CA GLU A 56 8.75 -24.86 -5.29
C GLU A 56 8.25 -24.47 -6.69
N PRO A 57 8.53 -25.22 -7.78
CA PRO A 57 7.95 -24.95 -9.09
C PRO A 57 6.41 -24.87 -9.09
N LEU A 58 5.73 -25.82 -8.45
CA LEU A 58 4.28 -25.81 -8.32
C LEU A 58 3.78 -24.62 -7.48
N ALA A 59 4.49 -24.27 -6.40
CA ALA A 59 4.14 -23.12 -5.57
C ALA A 59 4.22 -21.80 -6.34
N ASN A 60 5.21 -21.68 -7.24
CA ASN A 60 5.40 -20.51 -8.10
C ASN A 60 4.32 -20.41 -9.17
N LEU A 61 3.95 -21.52 -9.82
CA LEU A 61 2.85 -21.54 -10.81
C LEU A 61 1.47 -21.30 -10.18
N LEU A 62 1.28 -21.66 -8.90
CA LEU A 62 0.04 -21.36 -8.17
C LEU A 62 -0.02 -19.91 -7.66
N ARG A 63 1.11 -19.19 -7.61
CA ARG A 63 1.16 -17.79 -7.17
C ARG A 63 0.55 -16.89 -8.24
N LYS A 64 -0.49 -16.14 -7.89
CA LYS A 64 -1.10 -15.18 -8.83
C LYS A 64 -0.18 -13.98 -9.02
N ARG A 65 -0.03 -13.53 -10.28
CA ARG A 65 0.72 -12.29 -10.64
C ARG A 65 2.13 -12.28 -10.02
N SER A 66 2.90 -13.34 -10.30
CA SER A 66 4.25 -13.61 -9.77
C SER A 66 5.19 -12.39 -9.82
N VAL A 67 5.09 -11.58 -10.88
CA VAL A 67 5.90 -10.37 -11.10
C VAL A 67 5.78 -9.33 -9.97
N ARG A 68 4.63 -9.25 -9.29
CA ARG A 68 4.32 -8.13 -8.37
C ARG A 68 5.10 -8.11 -7.05
N THR A 69 5.81 -9.18 -6.70
CA THR A 69 6.65 -9.25 -5.50
C THR A 69 7.93 -10.05 -5.75
N MET A 70 8.47 -10.04 -6.97
CA MET A 70 9.71 -10.77 -7.27
C MET A 70 10.89 -10.25 -6.44
N SER A 71 10.90 -8.95 -6.09
CA SER A 71 11.92 -8.33 -5.24
C SER A 71 11.89 -8.79 -3.77
N GLY A 72 10.91 -9.61 -3.39
CA GLY A 72 10.70 -10.03 -1.99
C GLY A 72 10.14 -8.92 -1.08
N ILE A 73 9.79 -7.75 -1.63
CA ILE A 73 9.17 -6.65 -0.88
C ILE A 73 7.68 -6.59 -1.24
N ALA A 74 6.83 -6.55 -0.22
CA ALA A 74 5.39 -6.41 -0.35
C ALA A 74 4.97 -4.93 -0.32
N PRO A 75 4.53 -4.33 -1.45
CA PRO A 75 3.99 -2.98 -1.44
C PRO A 75 2.57 -2.99 -0.84
N ILE A 76 2.40 -2.21 0.22
CA ILE A 76 1.13 -2.02 0.92
C ILE A 76 0.75 -0.55 0.81
N ALA A 77 -0.18 -0.27 -0.10
CA ALA A 77 -0.74 1.05 -0.27
C ALA A 77 -2.02 1.21 0.56
N VAL A 78 -2.05 2.22 1.43
CA VAL A 78 -3.16 2.58 2.32
C VAL A 78 -3.57 4.02 2.06
N LEU A 79 -4.87 4.32 2.20
CA LEU A 79 -5.39 5.67 1.98
C LEU A 79 -5.81 6.33 3.29
N THR A 80 -5.47 7.61 3.44
CA THR A 80 -5.95 8.44 4.54
C THR A 80 -7.43 8.75 4.37
N LYS A 81 -8.08 9.23 5.44
CA LYS A 81 -9.43 9.78 5.33
C LYS A 81 -9.45 10.98 4.37
N PRO A 82 -10.62 11.30 3.78
CA PRO A 82 -10.80 12.55 3.05
C PRO A 82 -10.42 13.75 3.94
N HIS A 83 -9.55 14.60 3.41
CA HIS A 83 -9.14 15.83 4.07
C HIS A 83 -8.91 16.92 3.02
N PRO A 84 -9.34 18.17 3.26
CA PRO A 84 -9.14 19.25 2.30
C PRO A 84 -7.66 19.43 1.95
N CYS A 85 -7.39 19.48 0.65
CA CYS A 85 -6.09 19.91 0.14
C CYS A 85 -6.08 21.45 0.05
N PRO A 86 -4.98 22.13 0.45
CA PRO A 86 -4.85 23.58 0.29
C PRO A 86 -4.67 24.01 -1.17
N GLY A 87 -4.65 23.07 -2.12
CA GLY A 87 -4.45 23.32 -3.55
C GLY A 87 -5.76 23.34 -4.33
N SER A 88 -5.77 24.09 -5.43
CA SER A 88 -6.91 24.25 -6.33
C SER A 88 -6.64 23.70 -7.75
N CYS A 89 -5.75 22.71 -7.85
CA CYS A 89 -5.27 22.15 -9.12
C CYS A 89 -6.41 21.72 -10.04
N ALA A 90 -6.33 22.12 -11.32
CA ALA A 90 -7.41 21.92 -12.29
C ALA A 90 -7.73 20.44 -12.55
N TYR A 91 -6.70 19.58 -12.56
CA TYR A 91 -6.81 18.15 -12.90
C TYR A 91 -6.95 17.22 -11.70
N CYS A 92 -7.05 17.74 -10.47
CA CYS A 92 -7.31 16.86 -9.34
C CYS A 92 -8.79 16.47 -9.33
N PRO A 93 -9.14 15.18 -9.54
CA PRO A 93 -10.52 14.76 -9.38
C PRO A 93 -10.97 15.01 -7.94
N LYS A 94 -12.22 15.47 -7.81
CA LYS A 94 -12.90 15.71 -6.54
C LYS A 94 -14.17 14.88 -6.51
N GLU A 95 -14.14 13.81 -5.73
CA GLU A 95 -15.31 12.99 -5.46
C GLU A 95 -15.70 13.13 -3.99
N LYS A 96 -17.00 13.22 -3.71
CA LYS A 96 -17.50 13.38 -2.34
C LYS A 96 -17.04 12.18 -1.49
N ASN A 97 -16.57 12.46 -0.26
CA ASN A 97 -16.07 11.46 0.67
C ASN A 97 -14.83 10.66 0.20
N MET A 98 -14.12 11.13 -0.84
CA MET A 98 -12.83 10.57 -1.25
C MET A 98 -11.68 11.53 -0.96
N PRO A 99 -10.46 11.02 -0.68
CA PRO A 99 -9.26 11.85 -0.68
C PRO A 99 -9.08 12.55 -2.04
N THR A 100 -8.59 13.79 -2.01
CA THR A 100 -8.31 14.54 -3.25
C THR A 100 -7.40 13.74 -4.18
N SER A 101 -7.72 13.74 -5.47
CA SER A 101 -7.01 13.02 -6.54
C SER A 101 -7.32 11.53 -6.68
N TYR A 102 -8.19 10.96 -5.85
CA TYR A 102 -8.53 9.53 -5.88
C TYR A 102 -10.01 9.32 -6.19
N LEU A 103 -10.31 8.28 -6.99
CA LEU A 103 -11.67 7.91 -7.39
C LEU A 103 -12.14 6.62 -6.69
N SER A 104 -13.43 6.56 -6.34
CA SER A 104 -14.00 5.44 -5.57
C SER A 104 -13.90 4.08 -6.27
N ASN A 105 -13.77 4.07 -7.59
CA ASN A 105 -13.67 2.86 -8.41
C ASN A 105 -12.25 2.26 -8.49
N GLU A 106 -11.25 2.90 -7.89
CA GLU A 106 -9.89 2.38 -7.87
C GLU A 106 -9.73 1.24 -6.86
N PRO A 107 -9.02 0.14 -7.19
CA PRO A 107 -8.94 -1.01 -6.29
C PRO A 107 -8.36 -0.73 -4.90
N ALA A 108 -7.48 0.28 -4.76
CA ALA A 108 -6.94 0.68 -3.46
C ALA A 108 -7.94 1.51 -2.66
N VAL A 109 -8.65 2.42 -3.33
CA VAL A 109 -9.70 3.26 -2.74
C VAL A 109 -10.88 2.39 -2.30
N MET A 110 -11.36 1.46 -3.14
CA MET A 110 -12.41 0.50 -2.77
C MET A 110 -12.08 -0.26 -1.47
N ARG A 111 -10.82 -0.69 -1.31
CA ARG A 111 -10.35 -1.34 -0.07
C ARG A 111 -10.37 -0.37 1.12
N ALA A 112 -9.97 0.88 0.91
CA ALA A 112 -10.02 1.89 1.95
C ALA A 112 -11.45 2.19 2.39
N ILE A 113 -12.40 2.26 1.45
CA ILE A 113 -13.84 2.42 1.71
C ILE A 113 -14.36 1.26 2.58
N LEU A 114 -14.10 0.01 2.19
CA LEU A 114 -14.47 -1.18 2.97
C LEU A 114 -13.88 -1.19 4.39
N CYS A 115 -12.76 -0.50 4.58
CA CYS A 115 -12.09 -0.36 5.87
C CYS A 115 -12.43 0.95 6.59
N GLU A 116 -13.35 1.77 6.07
CA GLU A 116 -13.70 3.09 6.61
C GLU A 116 -12.46 4.00 6.78
N PHE A 117 -11.49 3.88 5.88
CA PHE A 117 -10.18 4.54 5.93
C PHE A 117 -9.37 4.27 7.22
N ASN A 118 -9.70 3.19 7.96
CA ASN A 118 -8.95 2.79 9.14
C ASN A 118 -7.61 2.15 8.73
N PRO A 119 -6.45 2.73 9.12
CA PRO A 119 -5.13 2.26 8.69
C PRO A 119 -4.85 0.79 9.05
N TYR A 120 -5.21 0.39 10.27
CA TYR A 120 -5.01 -0.99 10.72
C TYR A 120 -5.82 -1.99 9.92
N LYS A 121 -7.12 -1.73 9.71
CA LYS A 121 -8.01 -2.60 8.92
C LYS A 121 -7.47 -2.74 7.49
N GLN A 122 -7.02 -1.63 6.88
CA GLN A 122 -6.44 -1.61 5.54
C GLN A 122 -5.18 -2.49 5.44
N VAL A 123 -4.23 -2.33 6.38
CA VAL A 123 -3.01 -3.14 6.45
C VAL A 123 -3.31 -4.63 6.62
N GLN A 124 -4.17 -4.98 7.59
CA GLN A 124 -4.55 -6.37 7.86
C GLN A 124 -5.20 -7.02 6.64
N MET A 125 -6.14 -6.32 5.99
CA MET A 125 -6.83 -6.81 4.81
C MET A 125 -5.85 -6.98 3.64
N ARG A 126 -4.92 -6.04 3.44
CA ARG A 126 -3.92 -6.12 2.36
C ARG A 126 -2.93 -7.26 2.57
N LEU A 127 -2.43 -7.44 3.79
CA LEU A 127 -1.54 -8.55 4.15
C LEU A 127 -2.22 -9.90 3.92
N ARG A 128 -3.47 -10.05 4.35
CA ARG A 128 -4.26 -11.27 4.13
C ARG A 128 -4.44 -11.55 2.64
N ALA A 129 -4.75 -10.54 1.85
CA ALA A 129 -4.88 -10.68 0.39
C ALA A 129 -3.57 -11.13 -0.27
N LEU A 130 -2.43 -10.54 0.12
CA LEU A 130 -1.11 -10.91 -0.40
C LEU A 130 -0.74 -12.34 -0.04
N GLN A 131 -0.92 -12.74 1.23
CA GLN A 131 -0.65 -14.10 1.66
C GLN A 131 -1.55 -15.13 1.00
N ASN A 132 -2.85 -14.84 0.83
CA ASN A 132 -3.79 -15.72 0.12
C ASN A 132 -3.39 -15.92 -1.35
N ASN A 133 -2.78 -14.91 -1.97
CA ASN A 133 -2.28 -14.99 -3.34
C ASN A 133 -0.87 -15.60 -3.47
N GLY A 134 -0.24 -15.95 -2.36
CA GLY A 134 1.07 -16.62 -2.36
C GLY A 134 2.28 -15.71 -2.28
N HIS A 135 2.10 -14.43 -1.99
CA HIS A 135 3.21 -13.49 -1.86
C HIS A 135 3.81 -13.55 -0.45
N ALA A 136 5.13 -13.38 -0.38
CA ALA A 136 5.84 -13.13 0.87
C ALA A 136 5.45 -11.74 1.40
N THR A 137 5.39 -11.61 2.73
CA THR A 137 4.98 -10.36 3.40
C THR A 137 5.91 -10.00 4.56
N ASP A 138 7.07 -10.64 4.65
CA ASP A 138 8.06 -10.44 5.71
C ASP A 138 8.70 -9.05 5.66
N LYS A 139 8.84 -8.49 4.45
CA LYS A 139 9.34 -7.13 4.19
C LYS A 139 8.26 -6.31 3.50
N ILE A 140 7.93 -5.16 4.06
CA ILE A 140 6.84 -4.29 3.62
C ILE A 140 7.38 -2.92 3.27
N GLU A 141 7.01 -2.45 2.09
CA GLU A 141 7.05 -1.03 1.74
C GLU A 141 5.65 -0.47 1.94
N LEU A 142 5.49 0.37 2.97
CA LEU A 142 4.22 1.02 3.28
C LEU A 142 4.13 2.33 2.50
N ILE A 143 3.06 2.51 1.73
CA ILE A 143 2.82 3.70 0.92
C ILE A 143 1.53 4.34 1.41
N VAL A 144 1.63 5.54 1.97
CA VAL A 144 0.47 6.29 2.46
C VAL A 144 0.05 7.27 1.38
N MET A 145 -1.05 6.93 0.74
CA MET A 145 -1.68 7.63 -0.37
C MET A 145 -2.80 8.54 0.14
N GLY A 146 -3.07 9.62 -0.58
CA GLY A 146 -4.19 10.52 -0.29
C GLY A 146 -3.96 11.92 -0.87
N GLY A 147 -4.61 12.92 -0.28
CA GLY A 147 -4.50 14.30 -0.75
C GLY A 147 -3.10 14.90 -0.50
N THR A 148 -2.93 15.60 0.62
CA THR A 148 -1.63 16.19 0.98
C THR A 148 -1.32 15.79 2.41
N TRP A 149 -0.35 14.88 2.59
CA TRP A 149 0.02 14.38 3.92
C TRP A 149 0.27 15.50 4.91
N SER A 150 1.05 16.49 4.47
CA SER A 150 1.47 17.63 5.29
C SER A 150 0.33 18.58 5.70
N SER A 151 -0.86 18.47 5.08
CA SER A 151 -2.05 19.23 5.49
C SER A 151 -2.84 18.54 6.60
N LEU A 152 -2.59 17.25 6.85
CA LEU A 152 -3.30 16.50 7.89
C LEU A 152 -2.90 16.98 9.29
N PRO A 153 -3.82 16.97 10.27
CA PRO A 153 -3.48 17.31 11.65
C PRO A 153 -2.38 16.40 12.21
N ASP A 154 -1.43 16.97 12.94
CA ASP A 154 -0.29 16.22 13.53
C ASP A 154 -0.74 14.99 14.34
N ASN A 155 -1.80 15.13 15.15
CA ASN A 155 -2.34 14.02 15.94
C ASN A 155 -2.87 12.88 15.06
N TYR A 156 -3.49 13.23 13.92
CA TYR A 156 -3.96 12.25 12.95
C TYR A 156 -2.79 11.54 12.27
N GLN A 157 -1.76 12.28 11.87
CA GLN A 157 -0.54 11.70 11.26
C GLN A 157 0.11 10.67 12.20
N LEU A 158 0.34 11.04 13.47
CA LEU A 158 0.94 10.16 14.47
C LEU A 158 0.11 8.90 14.71
N TRP A 159 -1.20 9.08 14.96
CA TRP A 159 -2.14 7.97 15.13
C TRP A 159 -2.15 7.04 13.92
N TYR A 160 -2.22 7.61 12.71
CA TYR A 160 -2.40 6.85 11.49
C TYR A 160 -1.19 5.94 11.24
N VAL A 161 0.02 6.49 11.34
CA VAL A 161 1.26 5.72 11.18
C VAL A 161 1.43 4.69 12.30
N SER A 162 1.11 5.05 13.55
CA SER A 162 1.16 4.10 14.68
C SER A 162 0.24 2.90 14.45
N GLU A 163 -0.98 3.11 13.97
CA GLU A 163 -1.93 2.03 13.66
C GLU A 163 -1.49 1.21 12.43
N CYS A 164 -0.76 1.78 11.47
CA CYS A 164 -0.15 1.02 10.39
C CYS A 164 0.93 0.06 10.93
N PHE A 165 1.85 0.56 11.77
CA PHE A 165 2.87 -0.28 12.42
C PHE A 165 2.21 -1.39 13.26
N ARG A 166 1.24 -1.03 14.10
CA ARG A 166 0.49 -2.02 14.89
C ARG A 166 -0.23 -3.03 14.01
N GLY A 167 -0.83 -2.58 12.92
CA GLY A 167 -1.51 -3.42 11.93
C GLY A 167 -0.58 -4.43 11.29
N THR A 168 0.67 -4.07 11.03
CA THR A 168 1.67 -5.03 10.54
C THR A 168 2.16 -5.98 11.64
N SER A 169 2.44 -5.47 12.84
CA SER A 169 2.98 -6.24 13.97
C SER A 169 1.98 -7.24 14.54
N ASP A 170 0.67 -6.94 14.49
CA ASP A 170 -0.40 -7.82 14.97
C ASP A 170 -0.79 -8.91 13.97
N PHE A 171 -0.24 -8.92 12.75
CA PHE A 171 -0.69 -9.82 11.68
C PHE A 171 -0.12 -11.25 11.83
N PRO A 172 -0.94 -12.31 11.63
CA PRO A 172 -2.38 -12.28 11.40
C PRO A 172 -3.15 -11.99 12.69
N GLU A 173 -4.16 -11.10 12.62
CA GLU A 173 -5.00 -10.76 13.76
C GLU A 173 -5.64 -12.01 14.39
N THR A 174 -5.38 -12.23 15.69
CA THR A 174 -5.93 -13.34 16.49
C THR A 174 -7.17 -12.90 17.26
N LYS A 175 -8.00 -13.86 17.72
CA LYS A 175 -9.21 -13.56 18.52
C LYS A 175 -8.92 -12.75 19.80
N ASN A 176 -7.74 -12.93 20.42
CA ASN A 176 -7.33 -12.16 21.60
C ASN A 176 -7.05 -10.69 21.28
N ASN A 177 -6.58 -10.37 20.07
CA ASN A 177 -6.34 -8.99 19.64
C ASN A 177 -7.65 -8.24 19.35
N LYS A 178 -8.76 -8.94 19.05
CA LYS A 178 -10.07 -8.30 18.85
C LYS A 178 -10.58 -7.58 20.11
N GLN A 179 -10.40 -8.17 21.30
CA GLN A 179 -10.82 -7.55 22.57
C GLN A 179 -9.98 -6.30 22.89
N LEU A 180 -8.67 -6.32 22.61
CA LEU A 180 -7.83 -5.14 22.80
C LEU A 180 -8.17 -4.01 21.81
N THR A 181 -8.62 -4.37 20.60
CA THR A 181 -9.07 -3.38 19.59
C THR A 181 -10.39 -2.70 19.93
N SER A 182 -11.29 -3.31 20.71
CA SER A 182 -12.55 -2.67 21.12
C SER A 182 -12.35 -1.61 22.19
N THR A 183 -11.33 -1.74 23.05
CA THR A 183 -11.14 -0.84 24.20
C THR A 183 -10.36 0.43 23.84
N ILE A 184 -9.51 0.39 22.80
CA ILE A 184 -8.62 1.52 22.43
C ILE A 184 -9.19 2.38 21.27
N ARG A 185 -10.21 1.92 20.54
CA ARG A 185 -10.56 2.48 19.20
C ARG A 185 -11.88 3.23 19.06
N ARG A 186 -12.14 4.28 19.85
CA ARG A 186 -13.26 5.19 19.51
C ARG A 186 -13.00 6.68 19.55
N SER A 187 -11.97 7.16 20.23
CA SER A 187 -11.60 8.57 20.20
C SER A 187 -10.16 8.70 19.72
N GLN A 188 -9.89 9.65 18.84
CA GLN A 188 -8.51 10.13 18.67
C GLN A 188 -8.07 10.67 20.05
N PRO A 189 -7.03 10.13 20.71
CA PRO A 189 -6.46 10.79 21.87
C PRO A 189 -6.25 12.28 21.61
N LYS A 190 -6.69 13.16 22.52
CA LYS A 190 -6.47 14.61 22.37
C LYS A 190 -5.00 15.00 22.64
N ASN A 191 -4.21 14.09 23.22
CA ASN A 191 -2.85 14.37 23.69
C ASN A 191 -1.77 13.87 22.71
N LYS A 192 -1.05 14.82 22.10
CA LYS A 192 0.05 14.58 21.14
C LYS A 192 1.20 13.74 21.72
N ASN A 193 1.54 13.94 23.00
CA ASN A 193 2.65 13.22 23.64
C ASN A 193 2.36 11.72 23.79
N LEU A 194 1.10 11.37 24.04
CA LEU A 194 0.67 9.98 24.13
C LEU A 194 0.84 9.27 22.78
N PHE A 195 0.40 9.89 21.69
CA PHE A 195 0.58 9.31 20.35
C PHE A 195 2.05 9.16 19.96
N LYS A 196 2.90 10.12 20.32
CA LYS A 196 4.34 10.01 20.04
C LYS A 196 4.95 8.81 20.76
N LYS A 197 4.55 8.56 22.02
CA LYS A 197 4.99 7.38 22.78
C LYS A 197 4.49 6.08 22.16
N GLU A 198 3.21 6.00 21.79
CA GLU A 198 2.64 4.81 21.13
C GLU A 198 3.30 4.54 19.77
N LEU A 199 3.55 5.57 18.96
CA LEU A 199 4.25 5.44 17.70
C LEU A 199 5.65 4.82 17.90
N ILE A 200 6.44 5.35 18.83
CA ILE A 200 7.80 4.85 19.10
C ILE A 200 7.74 3.39 19.58
N LYS A 201 6.77 3.06 20.43
CA LYS A 201 6.55 1.70 20.93
C LYS A 201 6.22 0.74 19.78
N GLU A 202 5.30 1.10 18.88
CA GLU A 202 4.93 0.25 17.75
C GLU A 202 6.03 0.14 16.69
N GLN A 203 6.83 1.21 16.47
CA GLN A 203 8.04 1.15 15.64
C GLN A 203 9.04 0.13 16.20
N LYS A 204 9.39 0.24 17.49
CA LYS A 204 10.31 -0.71 18.16
C LYS A 204 9.80 -2.15 18.13
N ARG A 205 8.49 -2.33 18.33
CA ARG A 205 7.86 -3.65 18.22
C ARG A 205 7.98 -4.20 16.80
N ASN A 206 7.83 -3.34 15.79
CA ASN A 206 7.89 -3.75 14.39
C ASN A 206 9.28 -4.20 13.93
N GLU A 207 10.36 -3.69 14.52
CA GLU A 207 11.75 -4.11 14.23
C GLU A 207 11.94 -5.63 14.35
N LYS A 208 11.22 -6.27 15.29
CA LYS A 208 11.27 -7.71 15.59
C LYS A 208 10.04 -8.48 15.09
N ALA A 209 9.10 -7.82 14.42
CA ALA A 209 7.88 -8.46 13.94
C ALA A 209 8.15 -9.40 12.75
N LYS A 210 7.24 -10.34 12.51
CA LYS A 210 7.29 -11.20 11.31
C LYS A 210 7.06 -10.42 10.02
N ASN A 211 6.29 -9.34 10.08
CA ASN A 211 5.90 -8.48 8.97
C ASN A 211 6.47 -7.08 9.23
N ARG A 212 7.65 -6.80 8.69
CA ARG A 212 8.44 -5.60 9.01
C ARG A 212 8.24 -4.52 7.96
N ILE A 213 7.94 -3.31 8.40
CA ILE A 213 7.96 -2.12 7.55
C ILE A 213 9.43 -1.72 7.39
N ILE A 214 9.98 -2.00 6.21
CA ILE A 214 11.37 -1.67 5.86
C ILE A 214 11.47 -0.32 5.14
N GLY A 215 10.34 0.24 4.74
CA GLY A 215 10.24 1.59 4.18
C GLY A 215 8.83 2.13 4.29
N LEU A 216 8.77 3.44 4.50
CA LEU A 216 7.54 4.23 4.57
C LEU A 216 7.65 5.39 3.59
N THR A 217 6.70 5.42 2.66
CA THR A 217 6.53 6.44 1.64
C THR A 217 5.36 7.34 1.98
N LEU A 218 5.60 8.66 2.02
CA LEU A 218 4.58 9.68 2.25
C LEU A 218 4.48 10.61 1.04
N GLU A 219 3.27 10.86 0.58
CA GLU A 219 2.97 11.74 -0.56
C GLU A 219 2.62 13.16 -0.08
N THR A 220 3.26 14.17 -0.65
CA THR A 220 2.96 15.57 -0.33
C THR A 220 3.22 16.50 -1.51
N ARG A 221 3.04 17.80 -1.29
CA ARG A 221 3.31 18.84 -2.28
C ARG A 221 4.68 19.49 -2.06
N PRO A 222 5.34 19.98 -3.12
CA PRO A 222 6.62 20.67 -2.99
C PRO A 222 6.59 21.87 -2.03
N ASP A 223 5.52 22.67 -2.05
CA ASP A 223 5.35 23.86 -1.21
C ASP A 223 5.11 23.56 0.28
N CYS A 224 4.79 22.32 0.63
CA CYS A 224 4.62 21.89 2.01
C CYS A 224 5.93 21.40 2.66
N ILE A 225 7.02 21.30 1.90
CA ILE A 225 8.31 20.83 2.41
C ILE A 225 9.02 21.96 3.16
N SER A 226 9.24 21.72 4.44
CA SER A 226 10.03 22.56 5.34
C SER A 226 10.90 21.69 6.25
N ILE A 227 11.92 22.27 6.88
CA ILE A 227 12.77 21.58 7.86
C ILE A 227 11.91 20.91 8.95
N LYS A 228 10.92 21.63 9.48
CA LYS A 228 10.00 21.11 10.50
C LYS A 228 9.17 19.93 9.99
N GLU A 229 8.68 20.00 8.76
CA GLU A 229 7.93 18.90 8.15
C GLU A 229 8.81 17.66 7.93
N LEU A 230 10.05 17.85 7.44
CA LEU A 230 11.00 16.75 7.24
C LEU A 230 11.42 16.09 8.56
N GLN A 231 11.61 16.87 9.63
CA GLN A 231 11.83 16.33 10.98
C GLN A 231 10.65 15.49 11.46
N LYS A 232 9.41 15.94 11.22
CA LYS A 232 8.21 15.17 11.53
C LYS A 232 8.15 13.87 10.73
N MET A 233 8.35 13.93 9.40
CA MET A 233 8.37 12.76 8.54
C MET A 233 9.44 11.75 8.96
N ARG A 234 10.63 12.22 9.35
CA ARG A 234 11.68 11.35 9.87
C ARG A 234 11.26 10.68 11.18
N ALA A 235 10.65 11.41 12.11
CA ALA A 235 10.14 10.87 13.36
C ALA A 235 9.01 9.82 13.15
N LEU A 236 8.23 9.96 12.08
CA LEU A 236 7.24 8.95 11.66
C LEU A 236 7.88 7.66 11.13
N GLY A 237 9.18 7.67 10.83
CA GLY A 237 9.89 6.54 10.22
C GLY A 237 9.86 6.56 8.69
N ALA A 238 9.51 7.70 8.06
CA ALA A 238 9.52 7.81 6.61
C ALA A 238 10.94 7.63 6.07
N THR A 239 11.04 6.93 4.93
CA THR A 239 12.29 6.67 4.22
C THR A 239 12.27 7.26 2.81
N ARG A 240 11.07 7.48 2.26
CA ARG A 240 10.85 8.06 0.94
C ARG A 240 9.74 9.10 1.00
N ILE A 241 9.90 10.17 0.23
CA ILE A 241 8.88 11.19 0.05
C ILE A 241 8.59 11.28 -1.44
N GLU A 242 7.31 11.26 -1.79
CA GLU A 242 6.88 11.52 -3.17
C GLU A 242 6.27 12.90 -3.24
N ILE A 243 6.71 13.68 -4.24
CA ILE A 243 6.19 15.02 -4.46
C ILE A 243 5.59 15.15 -5.87
N GLY A 244 4.41 15.75 -5.90
CA GLY A 244 3.69 16.04 -7.13
C GLY A 244 4.20 17.29 -7.84
N ILE A 245 5.35 17.20 -8.52
CA ILE A 245 5.95 18.34 -9.25
C ILE A 245 5.19 18.65 -10.54
N GLN A 246 4.67 17.59 -11.18
CA GLN A 246 3.89 17.56 -12.41
C GLN A 246 4.60 18.04 -13.67
N HIS A 247 5.21 19.23 -13.66
CA HIS A 247 5.94 19.78 -14.80
C HIS A 247 7.09 20.70 -14.35
N LEU A 248 8.08 20.88 -15.20
CA LEU A 248 9.26 21.74 -14.98
C LEU A 248 9.14 23.15 -15.60
N ASP A 249 7.93 23.57 -16.01
CA ASP A 249 7.68 24.90 -16.61
C ASP A 249 6.65 25.65 -15.78
N ASN A 250 7.05 26.78 -15.18
CA ASN A 250 6.17 27.61 -14.35
C ASN A 250 4.94 28.14 -15.11
N LYS A 251 5.03 28.36 -16.43
CA LYS A 251 3.88 28.81 -17.23
C LYS A 251 2.81 27.71 -17.30
N ILE A 252 3.24 26.45 -17.49
CA ILE A 252 2.36 25.29 -17.51
C ILE A 252 1.79 25.03 -16.12
N LEU A 253 2.61 25.08 -15.07
CA LEU A 253 2.14 24.93 -13.68
C LEU A 253 1.07 25.97 -13.33
N LYS A 254 1.29 27.24 -13.69
CA LYS A 254 0.32 28.33 -13.46
C LYS A 254 -0.98 28.10 -14.23
N LEU A 255 -0.90 27.76 -15.53
CA LEU A 255 -2.07 27.46 -16.36
C LEU A 255 -2.93 26.34 -15.77
N ASN A 256 -2.28 25.32 -15.20
CA ASN A 256 -2.93 24.18 -14.57
C ASN A 256 -3.36 24.41 -13.10
N LYS A 257 -3.28 25.67 -12.63
CA LYS A 257 -3.62 26.09 -11.26
C LYS A 257 -2.87 25.29 -10.19
N ARG A 258 -1.62 24.91 -10.47
CA ARG A 258 -0.74 24.28 -9.48
C ARG A 258 -0.34 25.33 -8.45
N GLY A 259 -0.37 24.96 -7.17
CA GLY A 259 -0.06 25.87 -6.07
C GLY A 259 1.43 25.95 -5.72
N HIS A 260 2.32 25.59 -6.65
CA HIS A 260 3.77 25.58 -6.43
C HIS A 260 4.54 25.98 -7.70
N THR A 261 5.78 26.43 -7.52
CA THR A 261 6.73 26.75 -8.61
C THR A 261 7.84 25.70 -8.74
N VAL A 262 8.56 25.74 -9.86
CA VAL A 262 9.78 24.96 -10.09
C VAL A 262 10.85 25.28 -9.03
N GLN A 263 11.00 26.56 -8.65
CA GLN A 263 11.95 26.98 -7.61
C GLN A 263 11.63 26.35 -6.25
N GLN A 264 10.34 26.28 -5.88
CA GLN A 264 9.91 25.56 -4.66
C GLN A 264 10.23 24.07 -4.75
N THR A 265 10.08 23.47 -5.93
CA THR A 265 10.46 22.06 -6.18
C THR A 265 11.96 21.83 -6.00
N ILE A 266 12.80 22.70 -6.56
CA ILE A 266 14.26 22.63 -6.40
C ILE A 266 14.64 22.74 -4.92
N LYS A 267 14.09 23.74 -4.22
CA LYS A 267 14.33 23.94 -2.78
C LYS A 267 13.90 22.74 -1.94
N ALA A 268 12.68 22.24 -2.17
CA ALA A 268 12.14 21.07 -1.49
C ALA A 268 13.04 19.84 -1.70
N THR A 269 13.51 19.64 -2.93
CA THR A 269 14.42 18.54 -3.27
C THR A 269 15.75 18.65 -2.55
N GLY A 270 16.37 19.83 -2.53
CA GLY A 270 17.61 20.08 -1.81
C GLY A 270 17.46 19.73 -0.32
N LEU A 271 16.39 20.20 0.32
CA LEU A 271 16.10 19.88 1.72
C LEU A 271 15.87 18.38 1.95
N MET A 272 15.06 17.72 1.11
CA MET A 272 14.82 16.28 1.23
C MET A 272 16.12 15.45 1.08
N ARG A 273 17.03 15.86 0.19
CA ARG A 273 18.35 15.23 0.02
C ARG A 273 19.23 15.42 1.25
N GLN A 274 19.30 16.64 1.79
CA GLN A 274 20.05 16.92 3.02
C GLN A 274 19.56 16.10 4.22
N PHE A 275 18.26 15.82 4.28
CA PHE A 275 17.67 14.98 5.31
C PHE A 275 17.82 13.47 5.04
N GLY A 276 18.40 13.06 3.91
CA GLY A 276 18.63 11.66 3.57
C GLY A 276 17.37 10.88 3.20
N PHE A 277 16.38 11.52 2.57
CA PHE A 277 15.21 10.83 2.03
C PHE A 277 15.45 10.34 0.61
N LYS A 278 14.87 9.19 0.26
CA LYS A 278 14.63 8.84 -1.15
C LYS A 278 13.54 9.76 -1.68
N ILE A 279 13.66 10.18 -2.94
CA ILE A 279 12.75 11.17 -3.53
C ILE A 279 12.13 10.57 -4.78
N THR A 280 10.80 10.58 -4.85
CA THR A 280 10.05 10.28 -6.07
C THR A 280 9.39 11.56 -6.58
N TYR A 281 9.46 11.80 -7.88
CA TYR A 281 8.69 12.85 -8.54
C TYR A 281 7.52 12.24 -9.29
N HIS A 282 6.33 12.80 -9.09
CA HIS A 282 5.24 12.57 -10.02
C HIS A 282 5.30 13.64 -11.11
N ILE A 283 5.41 13.19 -12.37
CA ILE A 283 5.45 14.00 -13.57
C ILE A 283 4.22 13.65 -14.41
N MET A 284 3.56 14.66 -14.96
CA MET A 284 2.40 14.52 -15.84
C MET A 284 2.74 15.15 -17.18
N LEU A 285 2.78 14.32 -18.21
CA LEU A 285 2.93 14.76 -19.60
C LEU A 285 1.57 15.22 -20.13
N ASN A 286 1.59 15.95 -21.25
CA ASN A 286 0.39 16.39 -21.97
C ASN A 286 -0.58 17.24 -21.11
N LEU A 287 -0.03 18.05 -20.19
CA LEU A 287 -0.81 19.06 -19.49
C LEU A 287 -1.17 20.23 -20.44
N PRO A 288 -2.28 20.95 -20.25
CA PRO A 288 -2.54 22.19 -20.96
C PRO A 288 -1.33 23.13 -21.00
N GLY A 289 -0.99 23.60 -22.20
CA GLY A 289 0.18 24.44 -22.47
C GLY A 289 1.50 23.68 -22.64
N ALA A 290 1.53 22.36 -22.39
CA ALA A 290 2.63 21.48 -22.76
C ALA A 290 2.57 21.16 -24.26
N THR A 291 3.73 20.78 -24.79
CA THR A 291 3.89 20.26 -26.16
C THR A 291 4.79 19.05 -26.07
N GLN A 292 4.78 18.17 -27.08
CA GLN A 292 5.67 17.01 -27.11
C GLN A 292 7.15 17.39 -26.89
N ALA A 293 7.60 18.50 -27.49
CA ALA A 293 8.97 18.99 -27.30
C ALA A 293 9.25 19.38 -25.84
N LYS A 294 8.28 19.98 -25.14
CA LYS A 294 8.41 20.35 -23.73
C LYS A 294 8.31 19.16 -22.77
N ASP A 295 7.53 18.14 -23.13
CA ASP A 295 7.41 16.91 -22.35
C ASP A 295 8.66 16.02 -22.46
N PHE A 296 9.43 16.18 -23.55
CA PHE A 296 10.65 15.42 -23.81
C PHE A 296 11.92 16.09 -23.23
N ALA A 297 11.90 17.41 -23.06
CA ALA A 297 13.02 18.22 -22.56
C ALA A 297 13.21 18.10 -21.04
#